data_AF-A0A2J6NN82-F1
#
_entry.id   AF-A0A2J6NN82-F1
#
_cell.length_a   1.000
_cell.length_b   1.000
_cell.length_c   1.000
_cell.angle_alpha   90.00
_cell.angle_beta   90.00
_cell.angle_gamma   90.00
#
_symmetry.space_group_name_H-M   'P 1'
#
loop_
_entity.id
_entity.type
_entity.pdbx_description
1 polymer ?
#
loop_
_entity_poly.entity_id
_entity_poly.type
_entity_poly.pdbx_seq_one_letter_code
_entity_poly.pdbx_strand_id
1 'polypeptide(L)'
;MKQQNYSCLLYSKRILLVAAAALTATIGTFTVTSSVNADDQVPVVAVQQATASSAMQDVNAGSSISNVKNDSQSQDIQVTAQQSVAGANNKSVKSSAPTTKGLVQNPVSHKWSYYNDAGQKVVGTGNTAGTLAYRNVNGKTYAFNNKGEAYTGFLNGWNNLYYFGNDGARYTNQWYYNWGHYYYFGSDGVRLTNQFLNSKQVPTNDGRGGISNTSRNHVYYFNSKTGTMARNQFYNNWGNTYYFGNNGARYTNQFYNNWGNTYYFGKEGIRYTNQFYTNWGNVYYFGNDGARYTNRWYSNWGHRYFFGNGGVRATNTYFNALGAGGDYDAHWADNSGIVSDVHYFSQYTPVFAPWGCAGASLAMLLSIRNVYPNLYDLIHNEPNVYGSRNQGWSGGQSGNVVTGAGFNHVIQPNALSAYGRKFFGGVRDISYTNLSNIARVVQSGHPVLYYGWSAYDAGGNRNHCKIILGYNARNKSFHVYDPLYGYRGRWTAHSTGGNAYDLGNNAWVPAWHIQREMSGQAVSIY
;
A
#
# COMPACT_ATOMS: atom_id res chain seq x y z
N MET A 1 15.07 -12.93 77.30
CA MET A 1 13.88 -12.57 76.52
C MET A 1 14.34 -12.31 75.08
N LYS A 2 13.74 -13.02 74.11
CA LYS A 2 14.24 -13.18 72.73
C LYS A 2 13.89 -11.97 71.84
N GLN A 3 14.87 -11.53 71.04
CA GLN A 3 14.73 -10.62 69.89
C GLN A 3 14.22 -11.36 68.65
N GLN A 4 13.34 -10.71 67.87
CA GLN A 4 13.10 -10.92 66.43
C GLN A 4 12.29 -9.71 65.91
N ASN A 5 12.27 -9.31 64.64
CA ASN A 5 13.20 -9.25 63.50
C ASN A 5 12.35 -8.68 62.35
N TYR A 6 12.92 -7.82 61.53
CA TYR A 6 12.35 -7.39 60.24
C TYR A 6 12.49 -8.50 59.19
N SER A 7 11.51 -8.64 58.28
CA SER A 7 11.66 -9.47 57.06
C SER A 7 10.95 -8.87 55.83
N CYS A 8 11.75 -8.80 54.76
CA CYS A 8 11.46 -8.51 53.36
C CYS A 8 10.36 -9.38 52.71
N LEU A 9 9.71 -8.82 51.69
CA LEU A 9 9.03 -9.59 50.64
C LEU A 9 9.69 -9.30 49.28
N LEU A 10 10.26 -10.36 48.70
CA LEU A 10 10.92 -10.43 47.41
C LEU A 10 9.91 -10.53 46.26
N TYR A 11 10.17 -9.76 45.20
CA TYR A 11 9.48 -9.77 43.92
C TYR A 11 9.88 -11.03 43.12
N SER A 12 8.92 -11.85 42.71
CA SER A 12 9.18 -13.07 41.93
C SER A 12 8.62 -12.93 40.51
N LYS A 13 9.52 -12.98 39.51
CA LYS A 13 9.24 -12.99 38.07
C LYS A 13 8.43 -14.24 37.71
N ARG A 14 7.29 -14.08 37.01
CA ARG A 14 6.63 -15.18 36.29
C ARG A 14 6.66 -14.94 34.78
N ILE A 15 7.30 -15.92 34.14
CA ILE A 15 7.44 -16.16 32.71
C ILE A 15 6.05 -16.47 32.13
N LEU A 16 5.66 -15.79 31.04
CA LEU A 16 4.50 -16.16 30.24
C LEU A 16 4.95 -17.14 29.15
N LEU A 17 4.55 -18.40 29.26
CA LEU A 17 4.61 -19.37 28.17
C LEU A 17 3.54 -19.02 27.13
N VAL A 18 3.96 -18.82 25.88
CA VAL A 18 3.07 -18.78 24.71
C VAL A 18 2.85 -20.22 24.27
N ALA A 19 1.63 -20.71 24.42
CA ALA A 19 1.20 -21.99 23.87
C ALA A 19 1.02 -21.86 22.35
N ALA A 20 1.83 -22.59 21.58
CA ALA A 20 1.61 -22.81 20.16
C ALA A 20 0.53 -23.87 19.97
N ALA A 21 -0.64 -23.48 19.46
CA ALA A 21 -1.65 -24.42 19.01
C ALA A 21 -1.25 -24.98 17.63
N ALA A 22 -0.79 -26.23 17.60
CA ALA A 22 -0.58 -26.97 16.37
C ALA A 22 -1.95 -27.42 15.82
N LEU A 23 -2.34 -26.88 14.67
CA LEU A 23 -3.50 -27.37 13.92
C LEU A 23 -3.03 -28.53 13.02
N THR A 24 -3.32 -29.76 13.45
CA THR A 24 -3.16 -30.97 12.61
C THR A 24 -4.25 -30.98 11.55
N ALA A 25 -3.87 -30.72 10.30
CA ALA A 25 -4.73 -30.98 9.14
C ALA A 25 -4.50 -32.42 8.66
N THR A 26 -5.52 -33.26 8.82
CA THR A 26 -5.61 -34.59 8.23
C THR A 26 -5.72 -34.45 6.71
N ILE A 27 -4.68 -34.85 5.98
CA ILE A 27 -4.70 -34.92 4.51
C ILE A 27 -5.37 -36.24 4.13
N GLY A 28 -6.60 -36.18 3.63
CA GLY A 28 -7.24 -37.28 2.93
C GLY A 28 -6.54 -37.51 1.59
N THR A 29 -6.02 -38.71 1.39
CA THR A 29 -5.42 -39.15 0.13
C THR A 29 -6.51 -39.32 -0.94
N PHE A 30 -6.49 -38.45 -1.96
CA PHE A 30 -7.18 -38.70 -3.22
C PHE A 30 -6.14 -39.10 -4.26
N THR A 31 -6.20 -40.35 -4.71
CA THR A 31 -5.47 -40.87 -5.86
C THR A 31 -6.14 -40.39 -7.14
N VAL A 32 -5.45 -39.59 -7.94
CA VAL A 32 -5.77 -39.39 -9.36
C VAL A 32 -4.56 -39.83 -10.15
N THR A 33 -4.73 -40.95 -10.85
CA THR A 33 -3.79 -41.45 -11.86
C THR A 33 -3.90 -40.58 -13.11
N SER A 34 -2.79 -40.02 -13.57
CA SER A 34 -2.64 -39.66 -14.97
C SER A 34 -1.20 -39.84 -15.41
N SER A 35 -1.08 -40.50 -16.55
CA SER A 35 0.09 -41.09 -17.16
C SER A 35 1.12 -40.06 -17.65
N VAL A 36 2.39 -40.45 -17.49
CA VAL A 36 3.58 -39.86 -18.11
C VAL A 36 3.44 -39.73 -19.63
N ASN A 37 3.96 -38.63 -20.19
CA ASN A 37 4.89 -38.64 -21.33
C ASN A 37 5.56 -37.28 -21.52
N ALA A 38 6.85 -37.33 -21.84
CA ALA A 38 7.71 -36.23 -22.27
C ALA A 38 7.55 -35.99 -23.78
N ASP A 39 7.70 -34.74 -24.24
CA ASP A 39 8.58 -34.39 -25.38
C ASP A 39 8.70 -32.87 -25.57
N ASP A 40 9.82 -32.49 -26.18
CA ASP A 40 10.19 -31.17 -26.67
C ASP A 40 9.21 -30.61 -27.73
N GLN A 41 9.24 -29.28 -27.90
CA GLN A 41 9.43 -28.55 -29.17
C GLN A 41 8.73 -27.18 -29.18
N VAL A 42 9.47 -26.21 -29.71
CA VAL A 42 9.11 -24.81 -29.98
C VAL A 42 8.00 -24.72 -31.05
N PRO A 43 7.18 -23.64 -31.06
CA PRO A 43 7.15 -22.84 -32.28
C PRO A 43 7.11 -21.31 -32.09
N VAL A 44 7.58 -20.68 -33.16
CA VAL A 44 7.75 -19.25 -33.49
C VAL A 44 6.38 -18.60 -33.84
N VAL A 45 6.19 -17.28 -33.65
CA VAL A 45 5.92 -16.18 -34.65
C VAL A 45 4.81 -15.33 -33.96
N ALA A 46 4.80 -13.99 -33.86
CA ALA A 46 4.78 -12.99 -34.91
C ALA A 46 5.04 -11.58 -34.36
N VAL A 47 5.76 -10.78 -35.15
CA VAL A 47 5.84 -9.33 -35.05
C VAL A 47 4.55 -8.74 -35.62
N GLN A 48 3.92 -7.80 -34.90
CA GLN A 48 2.97 -6.89 -35.51
C GLN A 48 3.27 -5.45 -35.06
N GLN A 49 3.70 -4.65 -36.04
CA GLN A 49 3.83 -3.20 -36.00
C GLN A 49 2.45 -2.55 -35.85
N ALA A 50 2.36 -1.53 -35.00
CA ALA A 50 1.38 -0.45 -35.15
C ALA A 50 2.00 0.88 -34.72
N THR A 51 2.36 1.63 -35.75
CA THR A 51 2.41 3.09 -35.94
C THR A 51 1.98 4.00 -34.79
N ALA A 52 2.87 4.93 -34.44
CA ALA A 52 2.55 6.18 -33.76
C ALA A 52 1.96 7.19 -34.77
N SER A 53 0.91 7.90 -34.35
CA SER A 53 0.49 9.15 -34.99
C SER A 53 0.72 10.33 -34.04
N SER A 54 1.11 11.43 -34.67
CA SER A 54 1.58 12.71 -34.19
C SER A 54 0.46 13.65 -33.75
N ALA A 55 0.74 14.50 -32.75
CA ALA A 55 0.26 15.88 -32.72
C ALA A 55 1.18 16.73 -31.82
N MET A 56 1.89 17.68 -32.45
CA MET A 56 2.55 18.82 -31.81
C MET A 56 1.56 19.99 -31.72
N GLN A 57 1.72 20.86 -30.72
CA GLN A 57 1.59 22.30 -30.93
C GLN A 57 2.44 23.09 -29.91
N ASP A 58 3.36 23.87 -30.50
CA ASP A 58 4.22 24.91 -29.92
C ASP A 58 3.44 26.16 -29.45
N VAL A 59 4.08 27.01 -28.63
CA VAL A 59 4.44 28.46 -28.83
C VAL A 59 5.16 28.90 -27.52
N ASN A 60 6.47 29.19 -27.41
CA ASN A 60 7.43 30.15 -28.02
C ASN A 60 7.56 31.51 -27.28
N ALA A 61 8.82 31.86 -26.94
CA ALA A 61 9.48 33.20 -26.89
C ALA A 61 10.57 33.21 -25.78
N GLY A 62 11.83 33.64 -25.96
CA GLY A 62 12.57 34.15 -27.11
C GLY A 62 13.97 34.69 -26.72
N SER A 63 14.87 34.77 -27.71
CA SER A 63 16.08 35.65 -27.86
C SER A 63 17.35 35.35 -27.00
N SER A 64 18.62 35.43 -27.44
CA SER A 64 19.27 35.98 -28.66
C SER A 64 20.72 35.44 -28.89
N ILE A 65 21.05 35.07 -30.14
CA ILE A 65 22.22 35.39 -31.01
C ILE A 65 23.65 35.48 -30.39
N SER A 66 24.67 34.73 -30.89
CA SER A 66 25.68 35.22 -31.88
C SER A 66 26.58 34.14 -32.52
N ASN A 67 26.96 34.41 -33.77
CA ASN A 67 27.68 33.66 -34.82
C ASN A 67 29.09 33.11 -34.48
N VAL A 68 29.55 32.09 -35.22
CA VAL A 68 30.55 32.17 -36.34
C VAL A 68 30.83 30.75 -36.91
N LYS A 69 30.84 30.64 -38.24
CA LYS A 69 31.21 29.45 -39.05
C LYS A 69 32.73 29.23 -39.03
N ASN A 70 33.18 27.97 -39.09
CA ASN A 70 34.19 27.62 -40.10
C ASN A 70 34.23 26.13 -40.45
N ASP A 71 34.65 25.91 -41.68
CA ASP A 71 34.50 24.75 -42.53
C ASP A 71 35.80 23.92 -42.59
N SER A 72 35.72 22.81 -43.34
CA SER A 72 36.79 22.17 -44.12
C SER A 72 37.32 20.80 -43.67
N GLN A 73 37.07 19.87 -44.59
CA GLN A 73 37.62 18.54 -44.77
C GLN A 73 39.09 18.53 -45.23
N SER A 74 39.72 17.40 -44.94
CA SER A 74 40.89 16.70 -45.52
C SER A 74 41.43 17.08 -46.91
N GLN A 75 42.76 16.95 -47.07
CA GLN A 75 43.47 16.11 -48.09
C GLN A 75 45.02 16.20 -47.87
N ASP A 76 45.80 15.11 -47.75
CA ASP A 76 46.46 14.27 -48.82
C ASP A 76 47.94 14.76 -49.02
N ILE A 77 49.04 13.98 -49.06
CA ILE A 77 49.57 13.18 -50.20
C ILE A 77 51.03 12.66 -49.92
N GLN A 78 51.25 11.40 -50.32
CA GLN A 78 52.39 10.75 -51.02
C GLN A 78 53.76 10.27 -50.47
N VAL A 79 54.09 9.12 -51.11
CA VAL A 79 55.28 8.28 -51.22
C VAL A 79 56.20 8.77 -52.34
N THR A 80 57.53 8.55 -52.24
CA THR A 80 58.37 8.33 -53.43
C THR A 80 59.59 7.45 -53.10
N ALA A 81 59.99 6.62 -54.06
CA ALA A 81 61.10 5.66 -54.02
C ALA A 81 62.29 6.11 -54.90
N GLN A 82 63.50 5.58 -54.61
CA GLN A 82 64.50 4.97 -55.53
C GLN A 82 65.99 5.29 -55.27
N GLN A 83 66.75 4.19 -55.15
CA GLN A 83 68.09 3.85 -55.71
C GLN A 83 69.34 4.74 -55.50
N SER A 84 70.41 4.16 -54.92
CA SER A 84 71.64 3.75 -55.65
C SER A 84 72.81 3.23 -54.78
N VAL A 85 73.35 2.06 -55.19
CA VAL A 85 74.75 1.57 -55.35
C VAL A 85 75.86 1.74 -54.26
N ALA A 86 76.33 0.55 -53.81
CA ALA A 86 77.68 0.05 -53.44
C ALA A 86 78.64 0.76 -52.45
N GLY A 87 79.11 -0.04 -51.48
CA GLY A 87 80.34 0.18 -50.71
C GLY A 87 80.48 -0.82 -49.56
N ALA A 88 81.35 -1.82 -49.72
CA ALA A 88 81.64 -2.84 -48.72
C ALA A 88 82.35 -2.26 -47.47
N ASN A 89 81.94 -2.69 -46.27
CA ASN A 89 82.88 -3.24 -45.28
C ASN A 89 82.18 -3.81 -44.04
N ASN A 90 82.63 -5.00 -43.69
CA ASN A 90 82.18 -5.83 -42.58
C ASN A 90 82.68 -5.24 -41.25
N LYS A 91 81.78 -4.92 -40.31
CA LYS A 91 82.09 -4.95 -38.87
C LYS A 91 80.81 -5.26 -38.09
N SER A 92 80.81 -6.44 -37.50
CA SER A 92 79.80 -6.93 -36.56
C SER A 92 79.62 -5.97 -35.39
N VAL A 93 78.42 -5.41 -35.25
CA VAL A 93 77.90 -4.94 -33.97
C VAL A 93 76.63 -5.74 -33.72
N LYS A 94 76.68 -6.63 -32.73
CA LYS A 94 75.47 -7.21 -32.13
C LYS A 94 74.67 -6.05 -31.54
N SER A 95 73.64 -5.58 -32.25
CA SER A 95 72.57 -4.84 -31.60
C SER A 95 71.75 -5.84 -30.79
N SER A 96 71.77 -5.70 -29.47
CA SER A 96 70.77 -6.33 -28.62
C SER A 96 69.41 -5.78 -29.06
N ALA A 97 68.61 -6.62 -29.73
CA ALA A 97 67.23 -6.29 -30.07
C ALA A 97 66.51 -5.81 -28.79
N PRO A 98 65.68 -4.76 -28.87
CA PRO A 98 64.90 -4.33 -27.72
C PRO A 98 64.07 -5.54 -27.27
N THR A 99 64.31 -6.02 -26.05
CA THR A 99 63.50 -7.08 -25.47
C THR A 99 62.13 -6.48 -25.21
N THR A 100 61.13 -6.90 -25.99
CA THR A 100 59.75 -6.49 -25.80
C THR A 100 59.31 -6.92 -24.40
N LYS A 101 58.82 -5.98 -23.57
CA LYS A 101 58.36 -6.23 -22.20
C LYS A 101 56.93 -5.73 -22.01
N GLY A 102 56.17 -6.40 -21.16
CA GLY A 102 54.79 -6.04 -20.83
C GLY A 102 53.77 -6.52 -21.85
N LEU A 103 52.62 -5.85 -21.87
CA LEU A 103 51.50 -6.17 -22.77
C LEU A 103 51.77 -5.67 -24.19
N VAL A 104 51.64 -6.56 -25.15
CA VAL A 104 51.83 -6.30 -26.59
C VAL A 104 50.62 -6.82 -27.35
N GLN A 105 49.98 -5.97 -28.15
CA GLN A 105 48.88 -6.39 -29.01
C GLN A 105 49.41 -6.86 -30.35
N ASN A 106 48.98 -8.04 -30.79
CA ASN A 106 49.23 -8.50 -32.14
C ASN A 106 48.37 -7.66 -33.11
N PRO A 107 48.97 -6.97 -34.10
CA PRO A 107 48.25 -6.07 -34.99
C PRO A 107 47.29 -6.79 -35.96
N VAL A 108 47.46 -8.10 -36.16
CA VAL A 108 46.60 -8.90 -37.04
C VAL A 108 45.46 -9.54 -36.25
N SER A 109 45.79 -10.29 -35.19
CA SER A 109 44.77 -11.01 -34.42
C SER A 109 44.07 -10.14 -33.37
N HIS A 110 44.58 -8.93 -33.10
CA HIS A 110 44.15 -8.02 -32.04
C HIS A 110 44.25 -8.63 -30.62
N LYS A 111 44.86 -9.82 -30.48
CA LYS A 111 45.06 -10.49 -29.20
C LYS A 111 46.27 -9.91 -28.49
N TRP A 112 46.15 -9.79 -27.18
CA TRP A 112 47.23 -9.36 -26.31
C TRP A 112 48.14 -10.51 -25.91
N SER A 113 49.42 -10.26 -25.80
CA SER A 113 50.42 -11.18 -25.23
C SER A 113 51.21 -10.45 -24.17
N TYR A 114 51.75 -11.18 -23.19
CA TYR A 114 52.59 -10.60 -22.14
C TYR A 114 54.00 -11.18 -22.19
N TYR A 115 55.00 -10.29 -22.17
CA TYR A 115 56.41 -10.65 -22.10
C TYR A 115 56.96 -10.22 -20.73
N ASN A 116 57.61 -11.16 -20.03
CA ASN A 116 58.19 -10.89 -18.71
C ASN A 116 59.44 -10.00 -18.80
N ASP A 117 60.07 -9.71 -17.66
CA ASP A 117 61.24 -8.83 -17.61
C ASP A 117 62.46 -9.36 -18.37
N ALA A 118 62.50 -10.68 -18.61
CA ALA A 118 63.50 -11.36 -19.43
C ALA A 118 63.14 -11.38 -20.93
N GLY A 119 62.04 -10.75 -21.34
CA GLY A 119 61.55 -10.75 -22.72
C GLY A 119 60.96 -12.08 -23.17
N GLN A 120 60.66 -13.00 -22.24
CA GLN A 120 60.04 -14.28 -22.54
C GLN A 120 58.52 -14.15 -22.51
N LYS A 121 57.87 -14.73 -23.53
CA LYS A 121 56.42 -14.76 -23.64
C LYS A 121 55.81 -15.64 -22.53
N VAL A 122 54.87 -15.10 -21.77
CA VAL A 122 54.12 -15.86 -20.77
C VAL A 122 53.05 -16.69 -21.49
N VAL A 123 53.08 -18.00 -21.25
CA VAL A 123 52.16 -18.98 -21.82
C VAL A 123 51.56 -19.84 -20.71
N GLY A 124 50.28 -20.19 -20.85
CA GLY A 124 49.64 -21.23 -20.06
C GLY A 124 49.98 -22.64 -20.58
N THR A 125 49.50 -23.67 -19.91
CA THR A 125 49.56 -25.06 -20.40
C THR A 125 48.29 -25.47 -21.16
N GLY A 126 47.25 -24.62 -21.16
CA GLY A 126 45.96 -24.91 -21.79
C GLY A 126 45.03 -23.70 -21.83
N ASN A 127 43.72 -23.97 -21.92
CA ASN A 127 42.65 -22.97 -22.10
C ASN A 127 41.58 -23.00 -20.98
N THR A 128 41.84 -23.74 -19.91
CA THR A 128 40.93 -23.87 -18.76
C THR A 128 41.44 -23.02 -17.61
N ALA A 129 40.57 -22.72 -16.63
CA ALA A 129 40.94 -21.84 -15.53
C ALA A 129 42.21 -22.29 -14.78
N GLY A 130 42.44 -23.60 -14.61
CA GLY A 130 43.63 -24.15 -13.97
C GLY A 130 44.87 -24.25 -14.85
N THR A 131 44.75 -24.04 -16.17
CA THR A 131 45.86 -24.19 -17.13
C THR A 131 46.27 -22.87 -17.80
N LEU A 132 45.51 -21.79 -17.61
CA LEU A 132 45.87 -20.44 -18.03
C LEU A 132 46.97 -19.85 -17.14
N ALA A 133 47.86 -19.07 -17.73
CA ALA A 133 48.85 -18.28 -16.98
C ALA A 133 48.28 -16.89 -16.65
N TYR A 134 48.09 -16.58 -15.37
CA TYR A 134 47.52 -15.30 -14.93
C TYR A 134 48.60 -14.25 -14.66
N ARG A 135 48.35 -13.00 -15.06
CA ARG A 135 49.19 -11.85 -14.71
C ARG A 135 48.32 -10.67 -14.30
N ASN A 136 48.76 -9.96 -13.26
CA ASN A 136 48.22 -8.65 -12.95
C ASN A 136 49.11 -7.60 -13.64
N VAL A 137 48.50 -6.74 -14.45
CA VAL A 137 49.18 -5.66 -15.16
C VAL A 137 48.37 -4.40 -14.94
N ASN A 138 48.97 -3.39 -14.31
CA ASN A 138 48.33 -2.11 -13.98
C ASN A 138 46.98 -2.27 -13.25
N GLY A 139 46.90 -3.20 -12.30
CA GLY A 139 45.69 -3.47 -11.52
C GLY A 139 44.64 -4.32 -12.23
N LYS A 140 44.81 -4.64 -13.52
CA LYS A 140 43.93 -5.52 -14.29
C LYS A 140 44.49 -6.94 -14.34
N THR A 141 43.61 -7.92 -14.20
CA THR A 141 43.98 -9.33 -14.34
C THR A 141 43.81 -9.80 -15.78
N TYR A 142 44.87 -10.38 -16.33
CA TYR A 142 44.90 -11.04 -17.64
C TYR A 142 45.19 -12.52 -17.46
N ALA A 143 44.74 -13.34 -18.40
CA ALA A 143 45.01 -14.78 -18.43
C ALA A 143 45.49 -15.17 -19.83
N PHE A 144 46.55 -15.97 -19.95
CA PHE A 144 47.18 -16.32 -21.23
C PHE A 144 47.09 -17.81 -21.52
N ASN A 145 46.71 -18.15 -22.75
CA ASN A 145 46.61 -19.54 -23.23
C ASN A 145 47.99 -20.17 -23.53
N ASN A 146 47.98 -21.41 -24.02
CA ASN A 146 49.18 -22.14 -24.43
C ASN A 146 49.96 -21.53 -25.61
N LYS A 147 49.37 -20.59 -26.34
CA LYS A 147 50.04 -19.78 -27.36
C LYS A 147 50.54 -18.43 -26.81
N GLY A 148 50.28 -18.13 -25.54
CA GLY A 148 50.57 -16.85 -24.89
C GLY A 148 49.66 -15.71 -25.34
N GLU A 149 48.48 -16.01 -25.85
CA GLU A 149 47.45 -15.04 -26.22
C GLU A 149 46.49 -14.84 -25.06
N ALA A 150 46.04 -13.61 -24.84
CA ALA A 150 45.11 -13.27 -23.79
C ALA A 150 43.75 -13.94 -24.03
N TYR A 151 43.25 -14.60 -22.99
CA TYR A 151 41.94 -15.18 -22.93
C TYR A 151 40.88 -14.08 -22.95
N THR A 152 39.81 -14.31 -23.69
CA THR A 152 38.66 -13.41 -23.84
C THR A 152 37.38 -14.23 -23.76
N GLY A 153 36.32 -13.65 -23.21
CA GLY A 153 35.03 -14.31 -23.01
C GLY A 153 34.85 -14.90 -21.62
N PHE A 154 33.87 -15.79 -21.49
CA PHE A 154 33.50 -16.41 -20.24
C PHE A 154 34.46 -17.51 -19.83
N LEU A 155 34.91 -17.47 -18.58
CA LEU A 155 35.78 -18.49 -18.00
C LEU A 155 35.09 -19.12 -16.79
N ASN A 156 34.80 -20.42 -16.88
CA ASN A 156 34.36 -21.23 -15.73
C ASN A 156 35.58 -21.83 -15.04
N GLY A 157 35.66 -21.65 -13.72
CA GLY A 157 36.77 -22.16 -12.93
C GLY A 157 36.60 -21.93 -11.44
N TRP A 158 37.11 -22.85 -10.62
CA TRP A 158 37.01 -22.76 -9.15
C TRP A 158 35.58 -22.53 -8.66
N ASN A 159 34.62 -23.21 -9.29
CA ASN A 159 33.18 -23.08 -9.02
C ASN A 159 32.60 -21.66 -9.24
N ASN A 160 33.31 -20.81 -9.98
CA ASN A 160 32.94 -19.43 -10.25
C ASN A 160 32.93 -19.15 -11.76
N LEU A 161 32.21 -18.09 -12.15
CA LEU A 161 32.19 -17.59 -13.51
C LEU A 161 32.84 -16.21 -13.58
N TYR A 162 33.80 -16.06 -14.48
CA TYR A 162 34.51 -14.82 -14.78
C TYR A 162 34.24 -14.40 -16.22
N TYR A 163 34.53 -13.14 -16.55
CA TYR A 163 34.51 -12.65 -17.92
C TYR A 163 35.74 -11.81 -18.21
N PHE A 164 36.40 -12.11 -19.33
CA PHE A 164 37.53 -11.37 -19.86
C PHE A 164 37.06 -10.59 -21.09
N GLY A 165 37.25 -9.28 -21.08
CA GLY A 165 36.85 -8.40 -22.18
C GLY A 165 37.62 -8.67 -23.47
N ASN A 166 37.24 -7.96 -24.53
CA ASN A 166 37.97 -8.02 -25.81
C ASN A 166 39.39 -7.46 -25.69
N ASP A 167 39.65 -6.59 -24.70
CA ASP A 167 40.98 -6.11 -24.33
C ASP A 167 41.80 -7.16 -23.55
N GLY A 168 41.24 -8.34 -23.28
CA GLY A 168 41.86 -9.41 -22.52
C GLY A 168 41.88 -9.18 -21.01
N ALA A 169 41.34 -8.07 -20.52
CA ALA A 169 41.27 -7.78 -19.09
C ALA A 169 40.03 -8.42 -18.47
N ARG A 170 40.19 -9.00 -17.29
CA ARG A 170 39.07 -9.54 -16.51
C ARG A 170 38.20 -8.41 -15.97
N TYR A 171 36.88 -8.55 -16.12
CA TYR A 171 35.91 -7.62 -15.55
C TYR A 171 35.95 -7.72 -14.02
N THR A 172 36.09 -6.56 -13.38
CA THR A 172 36.09 -6.41 -11.91
C THR A 172 35.37 -5.11 -11.55
N ASN A 173 34.45 -5.17 -10.58
CA ASN A 173 33.53 -4.08 -10.25
C ASN A 173 32.84 -3.48 -11.49
N GLN A 174 32.37 -4.36 -12.39
CA GLN A 174 31.96 -3.95 -13.72
C GLN A 174 30.64 -4.61 -14.13
N TRP A 175 29.75 -3.79 -14.70
CA TRP A 175 28.53 -4.24 -15.34
C TRP A 175 28.84 -4.91 -16.68
N TYR A 176 28.06 -5.94 -16.99
CA TYR A 176 28.06 -6.60 -18.28
C TYR A 176 26.63 -6.71 -18.78
N TYR A 177 26.38 -6.24 -19.99
CA TYR A 177 25.08 -6.35 -20.65
C TYR A 177 25.20 -7.26 -21.85
N ASN A 178 24.39 -8.31 -21.87
CA ASN A 178 24.25 -9.18 -23.02
C ASN A 178 22.91 -9.93 -22.94
N TRP A 179 22.42 -10.40 -24.09
CA TRP A 179 21.17 -11.16 -24.20
C TRP A 179 19.97 -10.48 -23.55
N GLY A 180 19.93 -9.15 -23.57
CA GLY A 180 18.85 -8.38 -22.94
C GLY A 180 18.96 -8.21 -21.42
N HIS A 181 20.02 -8.74 -20.79
CA HIS A 181 20.19 -8.80 -19.34
C HIS A 181 21.45 -8.12 -18.84
N TYR A 182 21.36 -7.56 -17.64
CA TYR A 182 22.51 -7.05 -16.90
C TYR A 182 23.03 -8.11 -15.92
N TYR A 183 24.35 -8.17 -15.84
CA TYR A 183 25.14 -8.97 -14.92
C TYR A 183 26.17 -8.03 -14.28
N TYR A 184 26.75 -8.47 -13.16
CA TYR A 184 27.82 -7.72 -12.51
C TYR A 184 28.94 -8.65 -12.08
N PHE A 185 30.18 -8.25 -12.32
CA PHE A 185 31.37 -8.93 -11.85
C PHE A 185 31.93 -8.17 -10.65
N GLY A 186 32.04 -8.86 -9.51
CA GLY A 186 32.48 -8.30 -8.24
C GLY A 186 33.94 -7.86 -8.25
N SER A 187 34.42 -7.45 -7.09
CA SER A 187 35.81 -6.99 -6.89
C SER A 187 36.83 -8.10 -7.11
N ASP A 188 36.46 -9.34 -6.80
CA ASP A 188 37.21 -10.57 -7.07
C ASP A 188 37.09 -11.05 -8.53
N GLY A 189 36.27 -10.37 -9.34
CA GLY A 189 35.96 -10.69 -10.73
C GLY A 189 34.96 -11.83 -10.91
N VAL A 190 34.36 -12.34 -9.83
CA VAL A 190 33.33 -13.37 -9.90
C VAL A 190 32.00 -12.73 -10.27
N ARG A 191 31.24 -13.35 -11.18
CA ARG A 191 29.88 -12.92 -11.50
C ARG A 191 28.98 -13.06 -10.27
N LEU A 192 28.31 -11.99 -9.87
CA LEU A 192 27.37 -12.03 -8.76
C LEU A 192 26.19 -12.96 -9.05
N THR A 193 25.88 -13.82 -8.08
CA THR A 193 24.70 -14.69 -8.04
C THR A 193 24.18 -14.74 -6.61
N ASN A 194 22.87 -14.73 -6.42
CA ASN A 194 22.22 -14.77 -5.11
C ASN A 194 22.71 -13.65 -4.15
N GLN A 195 23.05 -12.48 -4.69
CA GLN A 195 23.71 -11.40 -3.96
C GLN A 195 23.09 -10.06 -4.28
N PHE A 196 23.12 -9.17 -3.29
CA PHE A 196 22.80 -7.76 -3.49
C PHE A 196 24.05 -6.96 -3.85
N LEU A 197 23.87 -5.99 -4.74
CA LEU A 197 24.88 -4.98 -5.06
C LEU A 197 24.37 -3.62 -4.61
N ASN A 198 25.21 -2.88 -3.90
CA ASN A 198 24.99 -1.48 -3.61
C ASN A 198 25.89 -0.62 -4.51
N SER A 199 25.30 0.18 -5.40
CA SER A 199 26.06 0.92 -6.40
C SER A 199 25.46 2.29 -6.72
N LYS A 200 26.33 3.25 -7.06
CA LYS A 200 25.96 4.54 -7.65
C LYS A 200 25.74 4.45 -9.17
N GLN A 201 25.99 3.28 -9.76
CA GLN A 201 25.75 3.03 -11.18
C GLN A 201 24.34 2.48 -11.38
N VAL A 202 23.64 3.08 -12.33
CA VAL A 202 22.25 2.76 -12.68
C VAL A 202 22.19 2.32 -14.14
N PRO A 203 21.69 1.10 -14.41
CA PRO A 203 21.31 0.67 -15.75
C PRO A 203 20.26 1.59 -16.38
N THR A 204 20.51 2.08 -17.60
CA THR A 204 19.62 3.01 -18.32
C THR A 204 18.41 2.31 -18.95
N ASN A 205 18.51 1.00 -19.17
CA ASN A 205 17.53 0.18 -19.92
C ASN A 205 17.19 0.67 -21.32
N ASP A 206 18.13 1.33 -21.98
CA ASP A 206 18.04 1.73 -23.39
C ASP A 206 18.04 0.54 -24.38
N GLY A 207 18.08 -0.71 -23.90
CA GLY A 207 18.25 -1.91 -24.72
C GLY A 207 19.66 -2.09 -25.29
N ARG A 208 20.60 -1.21 -24.92
CA ARG A 208 21.99 -1.18 -25.42
C ARG A 208 23.01 -1.41 -24.31
N GLY A 209 22.57 -1.54 -23.07
CA GLY A 209 23.45 -1.84 -21.94
C GLY A 209 24.02 -0.59 -21.26
N GLY A 210 23.43 0.58 -21.47
CA GLY A 210 23.93 1.82 -20.90
C GLY A 210 23.95 1.81 -19.38
N ILE A 211 24.98 2.44 -18.82
CA ILE A 211 25.16 2.64 -17.38
C ILE A 211 25.36 4.13 -17.13
N SER A 212 24.63 4.69 -16.17
CA SER A 212 24.76 6.09 -15.73
C SER A 212 25.20 6.16 -14.27
N ASN A 213 26.00 7.15 -13.91
CA ASN A 213 26.35 7.41 -12.52
C ASN A 213 25.31 8.33 -11.86
N THR A 214 25.02 8.09 -10.59
CA THR A 214 24.14 8.93 -9.77
C THR A 214 24.85 9.34 -8.48
N SER A 215 24.31 10.34 -7.78
CA SER A 215 24.85 10.78 -6.50
C SER A 215 24.51 9.84 -5.35
N ARG A 216 23.46 9.03 -5.50
CA ARG A 216 22.92 8.14 -4.47
C ARG A 216 23.19 6.68 -4.80
N ASN A 217 23.22 5.88 -3.75
CA ASN A 217 23.37 4.44 -3.84
C ASN A 217 22.03 3.78 -4.17
N HIS A 218 22.07 2.76 -5.01
CA HIS A 218 20.95 1.93 -5.42
C HIS A 218 21.27 0.46 -5.14
N VAL A 219 20.25 -0.29 -4.72
CA VAL A 219 20.39 -1.71 -4.40
C VAL A 219 19.83 -2.55 -5.56
N TYR A 220 20.65 -3.48 -6.05
CA TYR A 220 20.31 -4.44 -7.10
C TYR A 220 20.42 -5.85 -6.56
N TYR A 221 19.75 -6.80 -7.20
CA TYR A 221 19.84 -8.21 -6.84
C TYR A 221 20.10 -9.06 -8.07
N PHE A 222 20.95 -10.07 -7.95
CA PHE A 222 21.30 -10.99 -9.04
C PHE A 222 20.75 -12.38 -8.77
N ASN A 223 19.98 -12.90 -9.72
CA ASN A 223 19.32 -14.19 -9.64
C ASN A 223 20.33 -15.32 -9.33
N SER A 224 19.96 -16.23 -8.44
CA SER A 224 20.84 -17.32 -7.97
C SER A 224 21.24 -18.31 -9.06
N LYS A 225 20.37 -18.57 -10.04
CA LYS A 225 20.60 -19.55 -11.12
C LYS A 225 21.30 -18.91 -12.32
N THR A 226 20.78 -17.77 -12.77
CA THR A 226 21.22 -17.16 -14.03
C THR A 226 22.26 -16.07 -13.85
N GLY A 227 22.36 -15.47 -12.66
CA GLY A 227 23.15 -14.26 -12.41
C GLY A 227 22.57 -13.01 -13.06
N THR A 228 21.35 -13.07 -13.62
CA THR A 228 20.70 -11.89 -14.22
C THR A 228 20.19 -10.96 -13.12
N MET A 229 20.32 -9.65 -13.34
CA MET A 229 19.77 -8.63 -12.44
C MET A 229 18.23 -8.71 -12.42
N ALA A 230 17.64 -8.76 -11.23
CA ALA A 230 16.20 -8.64 -11.04
C ALA A 230 15.70 -7.26 -11.47
N ARG A 231 14.62 -7.24 -12.25
CA ARG A 231 14.12 -6.02 -12.89
C ARG A 231 12.63 -6.13 -13.20
N ASN A 232 11.91 -5.05 -12.95
CA ASN A 232 10.46 -4.92 -13.15
C ASN A 232 9.65 -6.11 -12.60
N GLN A 233 9.96 -6.53 -11.37
CA GLN A 233 9.34 -7.73 -10.80
C GLN A 233 9.38 -7.72 -9.28
N PHE A 234 8.41 -8.43 -8.71
CA PHE A 234 8.49 -8.87 -7.32
C PHE A 234 9.51 -10.00 -7.19
N TYR A 235 10.19 -10.03 -6.07
CA TYR A 235 11.13 -11.09 -5.73
C TYR A 235 10.88 -11.57 -4.31
N ASN A 236 10.65 -12.87 -4.16
CA ASN A 236 10.41 -13.50 -2.88
C ASN A 236 11.58 -14.40 -2.53
N ASN A 237 12.27 -14.09 -1.44
CA ASN A 237 13.33 -14.94 -0.91
C ASN A 237 13.54 -14.67 0.58
N TRP A 238 14.03 -15.66 1.32
CA TRP A 238 14.30 -15.57 2.76
C TRP A 238 13.09 -15.07 3.57
N GLY A 239 11.88 -15.48 3.20
CA GLY A 239 10.63 -15.03 3.85
C GLY A 239 10.27 -13.57 3.60
N ASN A 240 11.00 -12.86 2.74
CA ASN A 240 10.81 -11.45 2.45
C ASN A 240 10.38 -11.25 1.00
N THR A 241 9.53 -10.24 0.79
CA THR A 241 9.13 -9.77 -0.54
C THR A 241 9.80 -8.44 -0.84
N TYR A 242 10.45 -8.34 -2.00
CA TYR A 242 11.06 -7.14 -2.54
C TYR A 242 10.40 -6.80 -3.88
N TYR A 243 10.57 -5.57 -4.33
CA TYR A 243 10.25 -5.17 -5.70
C TYR A 243 11.42 -4.42 -6.31
N PHE A 244 11.77 -4.80 -7.54
CA PHE A 244 12.82 -4.16 -8.32
C PHE A 244 12.17 -3.42 -9.48
N GLY A 245 12.44 -2.12 -9.57
CA GLY A 245 11.86 -1.25 -10.58
C GLY A 245 12.35 -1.55 -11.99
N ASN A 246 11.93 -0.71 -12.94
CA ASN A 246 12.31 -0.88 -14.33
C ASN A 246 13.83 -0.82 -14.52
N ASN A 247 14.56 0.03 -13.80
CA ASN A 247 16.04 0.07 -13.80
C ASN A 247 16.72 -1.01 -12.95
N GLY A 248 15.95 -1.94 -12.38
CA GLY A 248 16.45 -2.96 -11.47
C GLY A 248 16.78 -2.43 -10.08
N ALA A 249 16.65 -1.13 -9.82
CA ALA A 249 16.83 -0.61 -8.48
C ALA A 249 15.69 -1.08 -7.58
N ARG A 250 16.03 -1.60 -6.41
CA ARG A 250 15.09 -2.05 -5.40
C ARG A 250 14.30 -0.88 -4.83
N TYR A 251 13.00 -1.08 -4.68
CA TYR A 251 12.15 -0.13 -3.98
C TYR A 251 12.51 -0.14 -2.49
N THR A 252 12.70 1.04 -1.92
CA THR A 252 13.10 1.26 -0.52
C THR A 252 12.55 2.59 -0.05
N ASN A 253 11.93 2.60 1.13
CA ASN A 253 11.19 3.73 1.73
C ASN A 253 10.23 4.41 0.74
N GLN A 254 9.47 3.62 -0.01
CA GLN A 254 8.59 4.18 -1.04
C GLN A 254 7.37 3.30 -1.30
N PHE A 255 6.34 3.95 -1.84
CA PHE A 255 5.14 3.32 -2.31
C PHE A 255 5.33 2.76 -3.72
N TYR A 256 4.67 1.64 -3.98
CA TYR A 256 4.51 1.07 -5.31
C TYR A 256 3.01 0.88 -5.58
N ASN A 257 2.55 1.38 -6.71
CA ASN A 257 1.15 1.30 -7.12
C ASN A 257 1.07 0.52 -8.42
N ASN A 258 0.37 -0.61 -8.42
CA ASN A 258 0.07 -1.35 -9.63
C ASN A 258 -1.16 -2.23 -9.44
N TRP A 259 -1.90 -2.48 -10.52
CA TRP A 259 -3.11 -3.34 -10.52
C TRP A 259 -4.13 -2.97 -9.45
N GLY A 260 -4.36 -1.66 -9.26
CA GLY A 260 -5.29 -1.16 -8.23
C GLY A 260 -4.83 -1.34 -6.78
N ASN A 261 -3.64 -1.87 -6.56
CA ASN A 261 -3.07 -2.10 -5.23
C ASN A 261 -1.93 -1.13 -4.93
N THR A 262 -1.84 -0.72 -3.68
CA THR A 262 -0.75 0.09 -3.14
C THR A 262 0.06 -0.76 -2.17
N TYR A 263 1.37 -0.82 -2.37
CA TYR A 263 2.33 -1.51 -1.50
C TYR A 263 3.32 -0.49 -0.95
N TYR A 264 3.96 -0.82 0.17
CA TYR A 264 5.04 -0.02 0.71
C TYR A 264 6.25 -0.90 1.00
N PHE A 265 7.43 -0.43 0.61
CA PHE A 265 8.71 -1.10 0.87
C PHE A 265 9.48 -0.29 1.90
N GLY A 266 9.79 -0.90 3.04
CA GLY A 266 10.48 -0.24 4.15
C GLY A 266 11.94 0.08 3.86
N LYS A 267 12.67 0.47 4.91
CA LYS A 267 14.10 0.86 4.84
C LYS A 267 15.00 -0.26 4.34
N GLU A 268 14.69 -1.50 4.70
CA GLU A 268 15.41 -2.69 4.24
C GLU A 268 14.93 -3.16 2.85
N GLY A 269 14.03 -2.41 2.21
CA GLY A 269 13.40 -2.77 0.94
C GLY A 269 12.40 -3.92 1.03
N ILE A 270 12.10 -4.39 2.24
CA ILE A 270 11.12 -5.44 2.51
C ILE A 270 9.71 -4.83 2.43
N ARG A 271 8.81 -5.51 1.73
CA ARG A 271 7.41 -5.13 1.60
C ARG A 271 6.69 -5.26 2.94
N TYR A 272 5.96 -4.22 3.33
CA TYR A 272 5.12 -4.27 4.51
C TYR A 272 3.93 -5.20 4.28
N THR A 273 3.75 -6.12 5.22
CA THR A 273 2.72 -7.16 5.22
C THR A 273 2.24 -7.36 6.66
N ASN A 274 0.93 -7.50 6.87
CA ASN A 274 0.27 -7.63 8.18
C ASN A 274 0.76 -6.64 9.24
N GLN A 275 0.91 -5.37 8.86
CA GLN A 275 1.48 -4.37 9.77
C GLN A 275 0.91 -2.97 9.54
N PHE A 276 0.94 -2.20 10.63
CA PHE A 276 0.66 -0.78 10.62
C PHE A 276 1.88 0.02 10.16
N TYR A 277 1.62 1.12 9.47
CA TYR A 277 2.62 2.09 9.08
C TYR A 277 2.13 3.48 9.45
N THR A 278 2.95 4.23 10.17
CA THR A 278 2.64 5.61 10.56
C THR A 278 3.63 6.54 9.91
N ASN A 279 3.14 7.48 9.11
CA ASN A 279 3.96 8.54 8.54
C ASN A 279 3.09 9.73 8.16
N TRP A 280 3.67 10.94 8.15
CA TRP A 280 2.99 12.19 7.81
C TRP A 280 1.69 12.42 8.61
N GLY A 281 1.66 12.03 9.88
CA GLY A 281 0.48 12.12 10.73
C GLY A 281 -0.64 11.11 10.41
N ASN A 282 -0.44 10.23 9.43
CA ASN A 282 -1.43 9.23 9.01
C ASN A 282 -1.03 7.83 9.47
N VAL A 283 -2.05 6.99 9.72
CA VAL A 283 -1.88 5.56 9.99
C VAL A 283 -2.46 4.77 8.82
N TYR A 284 -1.67 3.84 8.31
CA TYR A 284 -2.02 2.91 7.23
C TYR A 284 -1.89 1.47 7.74
N TYR A 285 -2.58 0.54 7.09
CA TYR A 285 -2.40 -0.90 7.34
C TYR A 285 -2.19 -1.65 6.04
N PHE A 286 -1.21 -2.55 6.03
CA PHE A 286 -0.92 -3.44 4.90
C PHE A 286 -1.36 -4.86 5.26
N GLY A 287 -2.21 -5.43 4.42
CA GLY A 287 -2.80 -6.75 4.60
C GLY A 287 -1.82 -7.91 4.45
N ASN A 288 -2.37 -9.12 4.47
CA ASN A 288 -1.61 -10.36 4.31
C ASN A 288 -1.04 -10.53 2.89
N ASP A 289 -1.73 -9.99 1.89
CA ASP A 289 -1.25 -9.87 0.52
C ASP A 289 -0.22 -8.73 0.34
N GLY A 290 0.04 -7.96 1.41
CA GLY A 290 0.88 -6.76 1.41
C GLY A 290 0.20 -5.53 0.81
N ALA A 291 -1.04 -5.63 0.35
CA ALA A 291 -1.77 -4.49 -0.20
C ALA A 291 -2.28 -3.60 0.94
N ARG A 292 -2.19 -2.29 0.75
CA ARG A 292 -2.68 -1.29 1.69
C ARG A 292 -4.21 -1.33 1.74
N TYR A 293 -4.76 -1.40 2.94
CA TYR A 293 -6.20 -1.29 3.13
C TYR A 293 -6.66 0.11 2.71
N THR A 294 -7.61 0.17 1.79
CA THR A 294 -8.19 1.42 1.25
C THR A 294 -9.67 1.17 1.03
N ASN A 295 -10.53 2.01 1.64
CA ASN A 295 -11.97 1.77 1.79
C ASN A 295 -12.26 0.37 2.34
N ARG A 296 -11.59 -0.01 3.43
CA ARG A 296 -11.69 -1.35 4.05
C ARG A 296 -11.75 -1.28 5.57
N TRP A 297 -12.52 -2.19 6.12
CA TRP A 297 -12.57 -2.48 7.54
C TRP A 297 -11.42 -3.39 7.97
N TYR A 298 -10.93 -3.15 9.18
CA TYR A 298 -9.97 -3.99 9.89
C TYR A 298 -10.50 -4.27 11.29
N SER A 299 -10.46 -5.54 11.70
CA SER A 299 -10.91 -5.97 13.02
C SER A 299 -9.78 -6.66 13.75
N ASN A 300 -9.43 -6.17 14.94
CA ASN A 300 -8.47 -6.82 15.82
C ASN A 300 -8.66 -6.33 17.25
N TRP A 301 -8.24 -7.13 18.23
CA TRP A 301 -8.35 -6.82 19.66
C TRP A 301 -9.77 -6.48 20.14
N GLY A 302 -10.79 -7.08 19.53
CA GLY A 302 -12.19 -6.78 19.84
C GLY A 302 -12.69 -5.43 19.32
N HIS A 303 -11.88 -4.71 18.54
CA HIS A 303 -12.21 -3.39 17.98
C HIS A 303 -12.24 -3.41 16.45
N ARG A 304 -12.99 -2.45 15.89
CA ARG A 304 -13.02 -2.18 14.45
C ARG A 304 -12.34 -0.86 14.14
N TYR A 305 -11.69 -0.82 12.99
CA TYR A 305 -11.00 0.33 12.43
C TYR A 305 -11.37 0.45 10.96
N PHE A 306 -11.53 1.67 10.47
CA PHE A 306 -11.81 1.92 9.06
C PHE A 306 -10.65 2.63 8.39
N PHE A 307 -10.17 2.09 7.28
CA PHE A 307 -9.18 2.73 6.42
C PHE A 307 -9.90 3.28 5.20
N GLY A 308 -10.10 4.59 5.17
CA GLY A 308 -10.92 5.27 4.17
C GLY A 308 -10.17 5.57 2.87
N ASN A 309 -10.58 6.68 2.23
CA ASN A 309 -9.94 7.15 1.00
C ASN A 309 -8.44 7.40 1.22
N GLY A 310 -7.62 7.05 0.23
CA GLY A 310 -6.16 7.12 0.36
C GLY A 310 -5.55 6.14 1.38
N GLY A 311 -6.36 5.24 1.96
CA GLY A 311 -5.92 4.22 2.92
C GLY A 311 -5.59 4.75 4.31
N VAL A 312 -6.01 5.97 4.63
CA VAL A 312 -5.79 6.57 5.95
C VAL A 312 -6.81 6.02 6.93
N ARG A 313 -6.36 5.62 8.12
CA ARG A 313 -7.23 5.21 9.21
C ARG A 313 -8.06 6.38 9.73
N ALA A 314 -9.38 6.24 9.72
CA ALA A 314 -10.28 7.19 10.37
C ALA A 314 -9.87 7.33 11.85
N THR A 315 -9.64 8.57 12.28
CA THR A 315 -9.19 8.91 13.63
C THR A 315 -9.79 10.25 14.02
N ASN A 316 -10.41 10.33 15.19
CA ASN A 316 -11.09 11.52 15.71
C ASN A 316 -12.05 12.17 14.69
N THR A 317 -12.86 11.36 14.03
CA THR A 317 -13.73 11.84 12.95
C THR A 317 -15.01 11.02 12.87
N TYR A 318 -16.09 11.71 12.49
CA TYR A 318 -17.26 11.05 11.94
C TYR A 318 -16.97 10.61 10.51
N PHE A 319 -17.55 9.50 10.09
CA PHE A 319 -17.46 9.03 8.72
C PHE A 319 -18.62 8.11 8.36
N ASN A 320 -18.81 7.92 7.06
CA ASN A 320 -19.65 6.89 6.49
C ASN A 320 -18.77 5.96 5.65
N ALA A 321 -19.01 4.65 5.70
CA ALA A 321 -18.21 3.68 4.95
C ALA A 321 -18.49 3.68 3.43
N LEU A 322 -19.53 4.39 2.97
CA LEU A 322 -19.90 4.61 1.56
C LEU A 322 -20.01 3.31 0.75
N GLY A 323 -20.49 2.25 1.39
CA GLY A 323 -20.67 0.92 0.81
C GLY A 323 -19.47 -0.01 0.93
N ALA A 324 -18.38 0.43 1.58
CA ALA A 324 -17.25 -0.44 1.88
C ALA A 324 -17.69 -1.61 2.76
N GLY A 325 -17.55 -2.84 2.27
CA GLY A 325 -18.05 -4.03 2.94
C GLY A 325 -19.58 -4.11 3.02
N GLY A 326 -20.30 -3.37 2.19
CA GLY A 326 -21.76 -3.26 2.26
C GLY A 326 -22.28 -2.32 3.35
N ASP A 327 -21.38 -1.61 4.04
CA ASP A 327 -21.70 -0.71 5.14
C ASP A 327 -21.93 0.72 4.60
N TYR A 328 -23.10 1.27 4.91
CA TYR A 328 -23.55 2.61 4.51
C TYR A 328 -23.97 3.44 5.73
N ASP A 329 -23.58 2.99 6.92
CA ASP A 329 -23.97 3.62 8.17
C ASP A 329 -22.98 4.71 8.56
N ALA A 330 -23.46 5.57 9.45
CA ALA A 330 -22.71 6.62 10.09
C ALA A 330 -21.95 6.03 11.29
N HIS A 331 -20.68 6.40 11.39
CA HIS A 331 -19.77 5.93 12.42
C HIS A 331 -18.98 7.09 13.01
N TRP A 332 -18.43 6.87 14.19
CA TRP A 332 -17.42 7.73 14.80
C TRP A 332 -16.16 6.91 15.07
N ALA A 333 -15.00 7.45 14.72
CA ALA A 333 -13.70 6.92 15.13
C ALA A 333 -13.08 7.83 16.20
N ASP A 334 -12.64 7.27 17.32
CA ASP A 334 -11.96 8.01 18.37
C ASP A 334 -10.49 8.35 18.03
N ASN A 335 -9.75 8.95 18.97
CA ASN A 335 -8.32 9.29 18.80
C ASN A 335 -7.42 8.06 18.59
N SER A 336 -7.86 6.88 19.02
CA SER A 336 -7.18 5.60 18.79
C SER A 336 -7.60 4.95 17.47
N GLY A 337 -8.59 5.52 16.77
CA GLY A 337 -9.21 4.99 15.57
C GLY A 337 -10.23 3.88 15.83
N ILE A 338 -10.58 3.63 17.09
CA ILE A 338 -11.60 2.65 17.45
C ILE A 338 -12.95 3.21 17.02
N VAL A 339 -13.68 2.40 16.24
CA VAL A 339 -14.95 2.79 15.67
C VAL A 339 -16.12 2.42 16.59
N SER A 340 -17.03 3.37 16.81
CA SER A 340 -18.33 3.19 17.45
C SER A 340 -19.49 3.49 16.50
N ASP A 341 -20.62 2.83 16.76
CA ASP A 341 -21.81 2.82 15.91
C ASP A 341 -23.05 3.34 16.65
N VAL A 342 -24.11 3.61 15.88
CA VAL A 342 -25.45 3.85 16.43
C VAL A 342 -26.02 2.54 16.99
N HIS A 343 -26.35 2.53 18.27
CA HIS A 343 -26.98 1.43 18.97
C HIS A 343 -28.49 1.65 19.03
N TYR A 344 -29.25 0.57 18.81
CA TYR A 344 -30.70 0.58 18.89
C TYR A 344 -31.18 0.60 20.35
N PHE A 345 -32.13 1.49 20.66
CA PHE A 345 -32.86 1.55 21.93
C PHE A 345 -34.37 1.51 21.73
N SER A 346 -35.05 0.62 22.44
CA SER A 346 -36.52 0.54 22.40
C SER A 346 -37.12 1.54 23.38
N GLN A 347 -38.21 2.22 22.99
CA GLN A 347 -39.01 2.98 23.95
C GLN A 347 -39.81 2.08 24.90
N TYR A 348 -40.02 0.81 24.54
CA TYR A 348 -40.78 -0.16 25.34
C TYR A 348 -39.91 -0.99 26.27
N THR A 349 -38.64 -1.26 25.93
CA THR A 349 -37.77 -2.13 26.73
C THR A 349 -36.44 -1.46 27.03
N PRO A 350 -36.03 -1.37 28.32
CA PRO A 350 -36.73 -1.83 29.53
C PRO A 350 -37.76 -0.84 30.11
N VAL A 351 -37.99 0.31 29.49
CA VAL A 351 -38.67 1.46 30.13
C VAL A 351 -40.20 1.35 30.15
N PHE A 352 -40.79 0.74 29.12
CA PHE A 352 -42.23 0.76 28.84
C PHE A 352 -42.81 2.20 28.77
N ALA A 353 -42.39 2.97 27.77
CA ALA A 353 -42.90 4.30 27.48
C ALA A 353 -43.50 4.37 26.05
N PRO A 354 -44.81 4.08 25.88
CA PRO A 354 -45.45 4.09 24.56
C PRO A 354 -45.43 5.45 23.84
N TRP A 355 -45.12 6.54 24.56
CA TRP A 355 -44.93 7.89 24.00
C TRP A 355 -43.49 8.42 24.19
N GLY A 356 -42.52 7.56 24.50
CA GLY A 356 -41.13 7.93 24.80
C GLY A 356 -40.17 7.91 23.60
N CYS A 357 -40.68 8.10 22.37
CA CYS A 357 -39.90 7.93 21.14
C CYS A 357 -38.74 8.94 21.00
N ALA A 358 -38.90 10.17 21.49
CA ALA A 358 -37.87 11.20 21.45
C ALA A 358 -36.66 10.82 22.32
N GLY A 359 -36.89 10.40 23.56
CA GLY A 359 -35.82 10.01 24.47
C GLY A 359 -35.08 8.76 24.00
N ALA A 360 -35.81 7.75 23.50
CA ALA A 360 -35.20 6.56 22.91
C ALA A 360 -34.36 6.89 21.66
N SER A 361 -34.88 7.75 20.78
CA SER A 361 -34.14 8.20 19.59
C SER A 361 -32.91 9.04 19.96
N LEU A 362 -33.01 9.90 20.99
CA LEU A 362 -31.88 10.65 21.51
C LEU A 362 -30.79 9.73 22.10
N ALA A 363 -31.16 8.65 22.79
CA ALA A 363 -30.21 7.64 23.25
C ALA A 363 -29.44 6.99 22.09
N MET A 364 -30.15 6.62 21.01
CA MET A 364 -29.51 6.10 19.80
C MET A 364 -28.57 7.15 19.19
N LEU A 365 -28.99 8.40 19.09
CA LEU A 365 -28.17 9.49 18.55
C LEU A 365 -26.87 9.68 19.35
N LEU A 366 -26.94 9.64 20.69
CA LEU A 366 -25.79 9.77 21.59
C LEU A 366 -24.84 8.56 21.52
N SER A 367 -25.37 7.37 21.29
CA SER A 367 -24.60 6.12 21.31
C SER A 367 -23.49 6.03 20.27
N ILE A 368 -23.59 6.76 19.14
CA ILE A 368 -22.49 6.83 18.16
C ILE A 368 -21.22 7.40 18.79
N ARG A 369 -21.34 8.23 19.83
CA ARG A 369 -20.22 8.77 20.61
C ARG A 369 -19.92 7.96 21.87
N ASN A 370 -20.46 6.74 21.96
CA ASN A 370 -20.33 5.87 23.12
C ASN A 370 -20.87 6.54 24.42
N VAL A 371 -21.85 7.43 24.27
CA VAL A 371 -22.51 8.14 25.39
C VAL A 371 -23.84 7.45 25.67
N TYR A 372 -23.97 6.87 26.87
CA TYR A 372 -25.15 6.09 27.29
C TYR A 372 -25.73 6.62 28.60
N PRO A 373 -26.55 7.68 28.56
CA PRO A 373 -27.36 8.06 29.71
C PRO A 373 -28.31 6.91 30.09
N ASN A 374 -28.76 6.89 31.35
CA ASN A 374 -29.81 5.96 31.75
C ASN A 374 -31.06 6.21 30.88
N LEU A 375 -31.53 5.17 30.18
CA LEU A 375 -32.63 5.31 29.22
C LEU A 375 -33.95 5.72 29.89
N TYR A 376 -34.21 5.20 31.10
CA TYR A 376 -35.40 5.57 31.87
C TYR A 376 -35.38 7.05 32.20
N ASP A 377 -34.26 7.55 32.73
CA ASP A 377 -34.09 8.96 33.07
C ASP A 377 -34.16 9.86 31.84
N LEU A 378 -33.57 9.41 30.73
CA LEU A 378 -33.56 10.16 29.50
C LEU A 378 -34.98 10.40 28.98
N ILE A 379 -35.85 9.37 29.03
CA ILE A 379 -37.25 9.42 28.58
C ILE A 379 -38.16 10.14 29.60
N HIS A 380 -38.01 9.88 30.90
CA HIS A 380 -38.93 10.43 31.91
C HIS A 380 -38.64 11.88 32.26
N ASN A 381 -37.38 12.33 32.10
CA ASN A 381 -36.98 13.70 32.42
C ASN A 381 -36.94 14.61 31.18
N GLU A 382 -37.50 14.18 30.05
CA GLU A 382 -37.65 15.05 28.88
C GLU A 382 -38.44 16.32 29.23
N PRO A 383 -38.03 17.50 28.72
CA PRO A 383 -38.77 18.73 28.91
C PRO A 383 -40.26 18.61 28.55
N ASN A 384 -41.14 19.03 29.47
CA ASN A 384 -42.60 18.91 29.34
C ASN A 384 -43.32 20.25 29.61
N VAL A 385 -44.40 20.55 28.88
CA VAL A 385 -45.14 21.82 28.96
C VAL A 385 -46.35 21.84 29.91
N TYR A 386 -46.73 20.74 30.57
CA TYR A 386 -47.83 20.70 31.56
C TYR A 386 -47.36 20.27 32.98
N GLY A 387 -47.64 21.08 34.02
CA GLY A 387 -47.49 20.71 35.44
C GLY A 387 -46.10 20.91 36.09
N SER A 388 -46.06 21.09 37.42
CA SER A 388 -45.22 22.04 38.20
C SER A 388 -43.68 21.96 38.20
N ARG A 389 -43.02 21.21 37.31
CA ARG A 389 -41.54 21.10 37.32
C ARG A 389 -40.80 21.70 36.11
N ASN A 390 -41.50 22.08 35.04
CA ASN A 390 -40.87 22.53 33.79
C ASN A 390 -41.60 23.70 33.10
N GLN A 391 -41.94 24.75 33.85
CA GLN A 391 -42.31 26.02 33.22
C GLN A 391 -41.07 26.69 32.62
N GLY A 392 -40.89 26.64 31.29
CA GLY A 392 -39.82 27.41 30.60
C GLY A 392 -39.24 26.82 29.31
N TRP A 393 -39.56 25.58 28.93
CA TRP A 393 -39.03 24.97 27.71
C TRP A 393 -39.99 25.19 26.53
N SER A 394 -39.75 26.27 25.77
CA SER A 394 -40.41 26.48 24.48
C SER A 394 -40.15 25.28 23.57
N GLY A 395 -41.21 24.58 23.16
CA GLY A 395 -41.14 23.36 22.36
C GLY A 395 -40.94 22.06 23.17
N GLY A 396 -41.15 22.04 24.49
CA GLY A 396 -41.21 20.79 25.26
C GLY A 396 -42.33 19.85 24.80
N GLN A 397 -42.29 18.58 25.20
CA GLN A 397 -43.37 17.61 25.00
C GLN A 397 -44.59 17.95 25.85
N SER A 398 -45.78 17.42 25.54
CA SER A 398 -46.92 17.45 26.47
C SER A 398 -47.36 16.07 26.92
N GLY A 399 -47.88 15.97 28.15
CA GLY A 399 -48.51 14.76 28.67
C GLY A 399 -47.54 13.70 29.19
N ASN A 400 -48.09 12.58 29.65
CA ASN A 400 -47.33 11.50 30.27
C ASN A 400 -46.84 10.48 29.23
N VAL A 401 -45.54 10.17 29.25
CA VAL A 401 -44.89 9.25 28.29
C VAL A 401 -45.25 7.77 28.44
N VAL A 402 -45.79 7.39 29.60
CA VAL A 402 -46.15 6.02 29.97
C VAL A 402 -47.63 5.78 29.80
N THR A 403 -48.48 6.70 30.29
CA THR A 403 -49.94 6.53 30.31
C THR A 403 -50.65 7.22 29.15
N GLY A 404 -49.97 8.15 28.46
CA GLY A 404 -50.56 8.97 27.39
C GLY A 404 -51.49 10.08 27.89
N ALA A 405 -51.71 10.17 29.20
CA ALA A 405 -52.59 11.18 29.78
C ALA A 405 -52.09 12.60 29.42
N GLY A 406 -52.92 13.38 28.73
CA GLY A 406 -52.59 14.73 28.28
C GLY A 406 -51.56 14.79 27.15
N PHE A 407 -51.22 13.66 26.51
CA PHE A 407 -50.26 13.66 25.41
C PHE A 407 -50.88 14.29 24.16
N ASN A 408 -50.20 15.27 23.58
CA ASN A 408 -50.66 16.00 22.40
C ASN A 408 -49.55 16.18 21.36
N HIS A 409 -48.32 16.47 21.79
CA HIS A 409 -47.17 16.58 20.90
C HIS A 409 -45.89 16.10 21.54
N VAL A 410 -45.01 15.54 20.71
CA VAL A 410 -43.63 15.18 21.07
C VAL A 410 -42.77 16.44 21.19
N ILE A 411 -41.70 16.37 22.00
CA ILE A 411 -40.73 17.45 22.17
C ILE A 411 -40.13 17.91 20.83
N GLN A 412 -40.08 19.22 20.60
CA GLN A 412 -39.56 19.85 19.40
C GLN A 412 -38.02 19.84 19.34
N PRO A 413 -37.42 19.92 18.15
CA PRO A 413 -35.97 19.86 17.94
C PRO A 413 -35.12 20.82 18.77
N ASN A 414 -35.59 22.06 18.97
CA ASN A 414 -34.89 23.08 19.74
C ASN A 414 -34.76 22.69 21.23
N ALA A 415 -35.84 22.20 21.83
CA ALA A 415 -35.87 21.74 23.21
C ALA A 415 -35.12 20.41 23.37
N LEU A 416 -35.32 19.46 22.43
CA LEU A 416 -34.65 18.16 22.46
C LEU A 416 -33.14 18.29 22.32
N SER A 417 -32.66 19.15 21.41
CA SER A 417 -31.22 19.39 21.25
C SER A 417 -30.60 20.08 22.47
N ALA A 418 -31.30 21.04 23.08
CA ALA A 418 -30.86 21.66 24.33
C ALA A 418 -30.85 20.68 25.51
N TYR A 419 -31.80 19.73 25.57
CA TYR A 419 -31.76 18.63 26.52
C TYR A 419 -30.59 17.67 26.25
N GLY A 420 -30.40 17.24 25.00
CA GLY A 420 -29.30 16.37 24.57
C GLY A 420 -27.91 16.95 24.86
N ARG A 421 -27.76 18.29 24.77
CA ARG A 421 -26.52 19.00 25.11
C ARG A 421 -26.08 18.86 26.58
N LYS A 422 -26.98 18.45 27.49
CA LYS A 422 -26.61 18.09 28.86
C LYS A 422 -25.75 16.82 28.94
N PHE A 423 -25.85 15.95 27.94
CA PHE A 423 -25.11 14.69 27.87
C PHE A 423 -23.94 14.77 26.89
N PHE A 424 -24.13 15.48 25.77
CA PHE A 424 -23.09 15.68 24.77
C PHE A 424 -23.26 17.02 24.05
N GLY A 425 -22.28 17.91 24.19
CA GLY A 425 -22.36 19.29 23.70
C GLY A 425 -22.56 19.45 22.19
N GLY A 426 -22.26 18.41 21.40
CA GLY A 426 -22.40 18.43 19.94
C GLY A 426 -23.79 18.09 19.40
N VAL A 427 -24.82 17.89 20.25
CA VAL A 427 -26.20 17.72 19.80
C VAL A 427 -26.74 19.05 19.26
N ARG A 428 -27.32 19.04 18.06
CA ARG A 428 -27.79 20.24 17.35
C ARG A 428 -29.16 20.05 16.72
N ASP A 429 -30.01 21.07 16.87
CA ASP A 429 -31.18 21.25 16.01
C ASP A 429 -30.72 21.58 14.60
N ILE A 430 -31.15 20.78 13.62
CA ILE A 430 -30.86 20.96 12.20
C ILE A 430 -32.16 21.07 11.40
N SER A 431 -33.22 21.58 12.03
CA SER A 431 -34.54 21.75 11.42
C SER A 431 -34.55 22.72 10.24
N TYR A 432 -35.70 22.79 9.56
CA TYR A 432 -35.85 23.46 8.26
C TYR A 432 -35.02 22.79 7.17
N THR A 433 -34.89 21.47 7.27
CA THR A 433 -34.07 20.65 6.39
C THR A 433 -34.91 19.80 5.43
N ASN A 434 -34.25 19.19 4.45
CA ASN A 434 -34.86 18.30 3.46
C ASN A 434 -34.04 17.01 3.34
N LEU A 435 -34.55 16.02 2.61
CA LEU A 435 -33.87 14.73 2.48
C LEU A 435 -32.49 14.80 1.83
N SER A 436 -32.27 15.73 0.90
CA SER A 436 -30.95 15.90 0.29
C SER A 436 -29.92 16.42 1.29
N ASN A 437 -30.33 17.35 2.18
CA ASN A 437 -29.50 17.78 3.31
C ASN A 437 -29.24 16.62 4.28
N ILE A 438 -30.28 15.86 4.65
CA ILE A 438 -30.14 14.71 5.56
C ILE A 438 -29.17 13.67 5.00
N ALA A 439 -29.32 13.31 3.71
CA ALA A 439 -28.41 12.39 3.04
C ALA A 439 -26.96 12.87 3.16
N ARG A 440 -26.69 14.17 2.94
CA ARG A 440 -25.35 14.73 3.10
C ARG A 440 -24.84 14.64 4.55
N VAL A 441 -25.67 14.97 5.53
CA VAL A 441 -25.32 14.89 6.96
C VAL A 441 -24.94 13.45 7.34
N VAL A 442 -25.75 12.47 6.92
CA VAL A 442 -25.51 11.04 7.19
C VAL A 442 -24.28 10.51 6.44
N GLN A 443 -24.08 10.93 5.19
CA GLN A 443 -22.88 10.57 4.43
C GLN A 443 -21.59 11.20 4.99
N SER A 444 -21.69 12.31 5.73
CA SER A 444 -20.57 12.83 6.52
C SER A 444 -20.36 12.11 7.85
N GLY A 445 -21.16 11.07 8.14
CA GLY A 445 -21.04 10.25 9.34
C GLY A 445 -21.89 10.72 10.52
N HIS A 446 -22.82 11.65 10.32
CA HIS A 446 -23.67 12.17 11.38
C HIS A 446 -25.08 11.59 11.27
N PRO A 447 -25.53 10.72 12.21
CA PRO A 447 -26.90 10.23 12.22
C PRO A 447 -27.89 11.37 12.47
N VAL A 448 -29.13 11.19 12.02
CA VAL A 448 -30.17 12.22 12.09
C VAL A 448 -31.42 11.65 12.74
N LEU A 449 -31.82 12.24 13.87
CA LEU A 449 -33.15 12.08 14.43
C LEU A 449 -34.13 12.92 13.61
N TYR A 450 -35.24 12.33 13.17
CA TYR A 450 -36.29 13.04 12.45
C TYR A 450 -37.67 12.72 13.00
N TYR A 451 -38.63 13.58 12.66
CA TYR A 451 -40.01 13.52 13.11
C TYR A 451 -40.90 13.06 11.97
N GLY A 452 -41.73 12.05 12.23
CA GLY A 452 -42.60 11.41 11.23
C GLY A 452 -43.82 10.76 11.86
N TRP A 453 -44.37 9.77 11.16
CA TRP A 453 -45.53 9.01 11.60
C TRP A 453 -45.10 7.69 12.23
N SER A 454 -45.94 7.17 13.12
CA SER A 454 -45.74 5.86 13.73
C SER A 454 -46.58 4.79 13.04
N ALA A 455 -46.31 3.53 13.40
CA ALA A 455 -47.19 2.43 13.02
C ALA A 455 -48.62 2.55 13.60
N TYR A 456 -48.86 3.43 14.57
CA TYR A 456 -50.17 3.61 15.21
C TYR A 456 -50.90 4.89 14.76
N ASP A 457 -50.22 5.85 14.13
CA ASP A 457 -50.81 7.14 13.74
C ASP A 457 -50.28 7.61 12.37
N ALA A 458 -50.76 6.96 11.31
CA ALA A 458 -50.49 7.35 9.93
C ALA A 458 -51.48 8.44 9.48
N GLY A 459 -50.97 9.58 9.04
CA GLY A 459 -51.80 10.68 8.53
C GLY A 459 -52.30 11.66 9.59
N GLY A 460 -52.01 11.42 10.88
CA GLY A 460 -52.23 12.35 11.97
C GLY A 460 -51.05 13.30 12.22
N ASN A 461 -50.86 13.69 13.48
CA ASN A 461 -49.74 14.55 13.87
C ASN A 461 -48.41 13.79 13.78
N ARG A 462 -47.33 14.45 13.34
CA ARG A 462 -45.98 13.86 13.24
C ARG A 462 -45.30 13.77 14.61
N ASN A 463 -45.92 12.99 15.50
CA ASN A 463 -45.55 12.86 16.90
C ASN A 463 -44.63 11.67 17.17
N HIS A 464 -43.87 11.21 16.17
CA HIS A 464 -42.98 10.08 16.32
C HIS A 464 -41.55 10.40 15.89
N CYS A 465 -40.59 10.09 16.75
CA CYS A 465 -39.16 10.28 16.49
C CYS A 465 -38.51 8.96 16.08
N LYS A 466 -37.64 9.02 15.07
CA LYS A 466 -36.85 7.90 14.53
C LYS A 466 -35.43 8.37 14.22
N ILE A 467 -34.52 7.44 13.97
CA ILE A 467 -33.13 7.74 13.62
C ILE A 467 -32.81 7.24 12.22
N ILE A 468 -32.34 8.13 11.35
CA ILE A 468 -31.63 7.80 10.13
C ILE A 468 -30.15 7.66 10.48
N LEU A 469 -29.62 6.45 10.35
CA LEU A 469 -28.21 6.15 10.63
C LEU A 469 -27.38 5.87 9.38
N GLY A 470 -28.00 5.67 8.22
CA GLY A 470 -27.27 5.33 6.99
C GLY A 470 -27.97 5.83 5.74
N TYR A 471 -27.22 5.97 4.65
CA TYR A 471 -27.76 6.35 3.34
C TYR A 471 -27.05 5.62 2.21
N ASN A 472 -27.81 4.85 1.45
CA ASN A 472 -27.32 4.17 0.26
C ASN A 472 -27.71 4.98 -0.99
N ALA A 473 -26.74 5.71 -1.53
CA ALA A 473 -26.94 6.54 -2.71
C ALA A 473 -27.26 5.74 -3.99
N ARG A 474 -26.92 4.44 -4.04
CA ARG A 474 -27.13 3.60 -5.24
C ARG A 474 -28.60 3.32 -5.52
N ASN A 475 -29.38 3.11 -4.46
CA ASN A 475 -30.82 2.82 -4.54
C ASN A 475 -31.68 3.88 -3.84
N LYS A 476 -31.07 4.97 -3.34
CA LYS A 476 -31.74 6.11 -2.70
C LYS A 476 -32.59 5.69 -1.50
N SER A 477 -32.03 4.84 -0.64
CA SER A 477 -32.67 4.44 0.62
C SER A 477 -31.88 4.91 1.85
N PHE A 478 -32.60 5.13 2.94
CA PHE A 478 -32.08 5.45 4.25
C PHE A 478 -32.16 4.24 5.16
N HIS A 479 -31.13 4.00 5.97
CA HIS A 479 -31.20 3.02 7.05
C HIS A 479 -31.81 3.71 8.27
N VAL A 480 -32.90 3.16 8.78
CA VAL A 480 -33.71 3.75 9.83
C VAL A 480 -33.82 2.79 11.00
N TYR A 481 -33.59 3.32 12.20
CA TYR A 481 -34.02 2.72 13.45
C TYR A 481 -35.30 3.40 13.94
N ASP A 482 -36.30 2.59 14.27
CA ASP A 482 -37.57 3.03 14.83
C ASP A 482 -37.70 2.50 16.27
N PRO A 483 -37.75 3.37 17.30
CA PRO A 483 -37.79 2.94 18.69
C PRO A 483 -39.10 2.27 19.11
N LEU A 484 -40.15 2.31 18.29
CA LEU A 484 -41.51 1.82 18.57
C LEU A 484 -41.60 0.29 18.72
N TYR A 485 -40.52 -0.43 18.49
CA TYR A 485 -40.50 -1.88 18.59
C TYR A 485 -39.84 -2.33 19.88
N GLY A 486 -40.28 -3.46 20.41
CA GLY A 486 -39.69 -4.09 21.59
C GLY A 486 -38.26 -4.59 21.37
N TYR A 487 -37.83 -5.55 22.20
CA TYR A 487 -36.49 -6.14 22.09
C TYR A 487 -36.19 -6.68 20.68
N ARG A 488 -34.96 -6.48 20.17
CA ARG A 488 -34.54 -6.90 18.81
C ARG A 488 -34.88 -8.38 18.56
N GLY A 489 -35.67 -8.67 17.53
CA GLY A 489 -36.10 -10.02 17.16
C GLY A 489 -37.49 -10.44 17.68
N ARG A 490 -38.11 -9.63 18.53
CA ARG A 490 -39.53 -9.71 18.88
C ARG A 490 -40.16 -8.38 18.50
N TRP A 491 -41.30 -8.43 17.81
CA TRP A 491 -41.97 -7.27 17.22
C TRP A 491 -41.22 -6.74 15.99
N THR A 492 -41.45 -7.42 14.86
CA THR A 492 -40.89 -7.12 13.53
C THR A 492 -41.79 -6.17 12.75
N ALA A 493 -41.44 -5.83 11.51
CA ALA A 493 -42.35 -5.15 10.60
C ALA A 493 -43.73 -5.81 10.57
N HIS A 494 -44.79 -5.00 10.51
CA HIS A 494 -46.21 -5.41 10.53
C HIS A 494 -46.71 -6.02 11.85
N SER A 495 -45.94 -5.92 12.95
CA SER A 495 -46.34 -6.48 14.26
C SER A 495 -46.98 -5.46 15.21
N THR A 496 -47.06 -4.20 14.80
CA THR A 496 -47.55 -3.11 15.64
C THR A 496 -48.91 -2.66 15.14
N GLY A 497 -49.02 -1.52 14.44
CA GLY A 497 -50.31 -1.04 13.94
C GLY A 497 -50.61 -1.37 12.47
N GLY A 498 -49.73 -2.12 11.78
CA GLY A 498 -50.02 -2.71 10.47
C GLY A 498 -50.21 -1.72 9.32
N ASN A 499 -49.85 -0.45 9.52
CA ASN A 499 -49.95 0.59 8.50
C ASN A 499 -48.65 0.69 7.66
N ALA A 500 -48.62 1.59 6.67
CA ALA A 500 -47.48 1.75 5.76
C ALA A 500 -46.15 2.15 6.44
N TYR A 501 -46.19 2.62 7.70
CA TYR A 501 -45.03 3.02 8.49
C TYR A 501 -44.62 1.95 9.51
N ASP A 502 -45.28 0.79 9.54
CA ASP A 502 -44.91 -0.38 10.35
C ASP A 502 -43.77 -1.18 9.70
N LEU A 503 -42.61 -0.53 9.50
CA LEU A 503 -41.47 -1.06 8.75
C LEU A 503 -40.50 -1.89 9.59
N GLY A 504 -40.72 -2.01 10.90
CA GLY A 504 -39.85 -2.71 11.83
C GLY A 504 -38.80 -1.80 12.48
N ASN A 505 -38.09 -2.38 13.45
CA ASN A 505 -37.14 -1.66 14.30
C ASN A 505 -35.85 -1.23 13.58
N ASN A 506 -35.51 -1.91 12.49
CA ASN A 506 -34.34 -1.68 11.65
C ASN A 506 -34.77 -1.96 10.20
N ALA A 507 -34.76 -0.91 9.37
CA ALA A 507 -35.20 -1.03 7.99
C ALA A 507 -34.40 -0.13 7.04
N TRP A 508 -34.23 -0.60 5.81
CA TRP A 508 -33.84 0.24 4.69
C TRP A 508 -35.11 0.79 4.03
N VAL A 509 -35.30 2.11 4.13
CA VAL A 509 -36.52 2.80 3.73
C VAL A 509 -36.25 3.70 2.51
N PRO A 510 -37.01 3.59 1.42
CA PRO A 510 -36.84 4.47 0.26
C PRO A 510 -37.02 5.95 0.60
N ALA A 511 -36.21 6.83 0.00
CA ALA A 511 -36.27 8.26 0.26
C ALA A 511 -37.67 8.87 0.08
N TRP A 512 -38.42 8.44 -0.95
CA TRP A 512 -39.78 8.92 -1.17
C TRP A 512 -40.74 8.60 -0.03
N HIS A 513 -40.49 7.51 0.71
CA HIS A 513 -41.31 7.11 1.84
C HIS A 513 -41.05 8.01 3.05
N ILE A 514 -39.77 8.27 3.37
CA ILE A 514 -39.39 9.24 4.40
C ILE A 514 -39.92 10.64 4.06
N GLN A 515 -39.89 11.04 2.78
CA GLN A 515 -40.36 12.35 2.33
C GLN A 515 -41.84 12.60 2.63
N ARG A 516 -42.67 11.54 2.67
CA ARG A 516 -44.10 11.65 2.97
C ARG A 516 -44.36 11.94 4.45
N GLU A 517 -43.58 11.34 5.33
CA GLU A 517 -43.78 11.48 6.78
C GLU A 517 -43.00 12.64 7.40
N MET A 518 -41.87 13.07 6.84
CA MET A 518 -41.03 14.10 7.44
C MET A 518 -41.58 15.53 7.24
N SER A 519 -41.46 16.39 8.25
CA SER A 519 -41.86 17.82 8.22
C SER A 519 -40.71 18.84 8.14
N GLY A 520 -39.46 18.40 7.99
CA GLY A 520 -38.29 19.28 8.05
C GLY A 520 -37.69 19.46 9.45
N GLN A 521 -38.33 18.91 10.49
CA GLN A 521 -37.81 18.88 11.87
C GLN A 521 -36.79 17.77 12.05
N ALA A 522 -35.61 18.11 12.57
CA ALA A 522 -34.52 17.14 12.74
C ALA A 522 -33.48 17.57 13.78
N VAL A 523 -32.83 16.60 14.40
CA VAL A 523 -31.71 16.77 15.34
C VAL A 523 -30.56 15.87 14.91
N SER A 524 -29.32 16.34 15.04
CA SER A 524 -28.12 15.54 14.73
C SER A 524 -27.01 15.78 15.77
N ILE A 525 -25.88 15.11 15.62
CA ILE A 525 -24.76 15.08 16.56
C ILE A 525 -23.43 15.31 15.84
N TYR A 526 -22.59 16.21 16.35
CA TYR A 526 -21.35 16.68 15.70
C TYR A 526 -20.11 16.66 16.59
#